data_AF-A0AA88F6C6-F1
#
_entry.id   AF-A0AA88F6C6-F1
#
_cell.length_a   1.000
_cell.length_b   1.000
_cell.length_c   1.000
_cell.angle_alpha   90.00
_cell.angle_beta   90.00
_cell.angle_gamma   90.00
#
_symmetry.space_group_name_H-M   'P 1'
#
loop_
_entity.id
_entity.type
_entity.pdbx_description
1 polymer ?
#
loop_
_entity_poly.entity_id
_entity_poly.type
_entity_poly.pdbx_seq_one_letter_code
_entity_poly.pdbx_strand_id
1 'polypeptide(L)'
;MAIRALILIAAIALTGCQTDRERLKAASVTKGETAARQPVLVLPAACTARMERVKLRDEPWVIHSWRWNVAANNRDQLSRDCQAWADDYNKRIAQ
;
A
#
# COMPACT_ATOMS: atom_id res chain seq x y z
N MET A 1 -5.42 57.55 16.36
CA MET A 1 -5.74 56.40 15.47
C MET A 1 -4.65 55.32 15.44
N ALA A 2 -3.37 55.63 15.72
CA ALA A 2 -2.26 54.67 15.71
C ALA A 2 -2.40 53.50 16.72
N ILE A 3 -2.99 53.74 17.90
CA ILE A 3 -3.16 52.72 18.95
C ILE A 3 -4.10 51.59 18.50
N ARG A 4 -5.15 51.90 17.73
CA ARG A 4 -6.09 50.89 17.22
C ARG A 4 -5.44 50.00 16.15
N ALA A 5 -4.52 50.54 15.36
CA ALA A 5 -3.78 49.78 14.36
C ALA A 5 -2.80 48.78 15.02
N LEU A 6 -2.14 49.18 16.11
CA LEU A 6 -1.23 48.30 16.87
C LEU A 6 -1.95 47.09 17.51
N ILE A 7 -3.17 47.30 18.01
CA ILE A 7 -3.98 46.22 18.63
C ILE A 7 -4.40 45.18 17.57
N LEU A 8 -4.75 45.63 16.36
CA LEU A 8 -5.11 44.74 15.26
C LEU A 8 -3.92 43.91 14.76
N ILE A 9 -2.73 44.49 14.69
CA ILE A 9 -1.51 43.78 14.27
C ILE A 9 -1.10 42.70 15.29
N ALA A 10 -1.21 43.00 16.59
CA ALA A 10 -0.93 42.02 17.64
C ALA A 10 -1.94 40.85 17.63
N ALA A 11 -3.22 41.13 17.39
CA ALA A 11 -4.25 40.09 17.29
C ALA A 11 -4.01 39.14 16.10
N ILE A 12 -3.52 39.66 14.97
CA ILE A 12 -3.19 38.84 13.78
C ILE A 12 -1.93 38.00 14.05
N ALA A 13 -0.92 38.56 14.73
CA ALA A 13 0.30 37.81 15.09
C ALA A 13 0.04 36.60 16.01
N LEU A 14 -0.99 36.67 16.86
CA LEU A 14 -1.41 35.56 17.72
C LEU A 14 -2.13 34.43 16.96
N THR A 15 -2.75 34.71 15.82
CA THR A 15 -3.44 33.68 15.01
C THR A 15 -2.47 32.72 14.29
N GLY A 16 -1.18 33.09 14.17
CA GLY A 16 -0.14 32.26 13.57
C GLY A 16 0.77 31.52 14.57
N CYS A 17 0.65 31.80 15.87
CA CYS A 17 1.49 31.17 16.90
C CYS A 17 0.81 29.93 17.46
N GLN A 18 1.17 28.75 16.95
CA GLN A 18 0.84 27.49 17.62
C GLN A 18 1.40 27.49 19.04
N THR A 19 0.56 27.14 19.99
CA THR A 19 0.96 26.96 21.40
C THR A 19 1.90 25.76 21.55
N ASP A 20 2.73 25.76 22.59
CA ASP A 20 3.62 24.61 22.87
C ASP A 20 2.84 23.29 23.02
N ARG A 21 1.62 23.37 23.56
CA ARG A 21 0.71 22.22 23.66
C ARG A 21 0.30 21.68 22.28
N GLU A 22 0.02 22.54 21.32
CA GLU A 22 -0.32 22.14 19.94
C GLU A 22 0.89 21.54 19.24
N ARG A 23 2.08 22.11 19.41
CA ARG A 23 3.32 21.56 18.88
C ARG A 23 3.63 20.18 19.45
N LEU A 24 3.52 20.01 20.77
CA LEU A 24 3.74 18.71 21.42
C LEU A 24 2.71 17.67 20.97
N LYS A 25 1.44 18.07 20.83
CA LYS A 25 0.40 17.20 20.30
C LYS A 25 0.73 16.76 18.86
N ALA A 26 1.06 17.69 17.97
CA ALA A 26 1.44 17.38 16.60
C ALA A 26 2.67 16.45 16.54
N ALA A 27 3.72 16.74 17.31
CA ALA A 27 4.90 15.89 17.38
C ALA A 27 4.59 14.48 17.90
N SER A 28 3.72 14.35 18.91
CA SER A 28 3.31 13.06 19.45
C SER A 28 2.51 12.23 18.43
N VAL A 29 1.64 12.88 17.65
CA VAL A 29 0.89 12.25 16.54
C VAL A 29 1.84 11.77 15.46
N THR A 30 2.72 12.65 14.95
CA THR A 30 3.69 12.29 13.93
C THR A 30 4.62 11.16 14.38
N LYS A 31 5.08 11.18 15.64
CA LYS A 31 5.89 10.09 16.21
C LYS A 31 5.11 8.77 16.25
N GLY A 32 3.84 8.81 16.66
CA GLY A 32 2.95 7.65 16.67
C GLY A 32 2.72 7.08 15.26
N GLU A 33 2.39 7.94 14.30
CA GLU A 33 2.18 7.58 12.88
C GLU A 33 3.46 6.97 12.28
N THR A 34 4.62 7.57 12.55
CA THR A 34 5.91 7.07 12.05
C THR A 34 6.24 5.71 12.65
N ALA A 35 6.01 5.51 13.94
CA ALA A 35 6.26 4.24 14.63
C ALA A 35 5.28 3.13 14.21
N ALA A 36 4.04 3.48 13.85
CA ALA A 36 3.03 2.53 13.41
C ALA A 36 3.16 2.15 11.92
N ARG A 37 4.01 2.85 11.15
CA ARG A 37 4.13 2.68 9.71
C ARG A 37 4.64 1.27 9.38
N GLN A 38 3.81 0.52 8.66
CA GLN A 38 4.17 -0.83 8.22
C GLN A 38 5.17 -0.74 7.06
N PRO A 39 6.13 -1.67 6.96
CA PRO A 39 7.05 -1.73 5.84
C PRO A 39 6.33 -2.17 4.55
N VAL A 40 6.87 -1.76 3.41
CA VAL A 40 6.40 -2.23 2.10
C VAL A 40 6.59 -3.75 2.01
N LEU A 41 5.53 -4.44 1.65
CA LEU A 41 5.55 -5.88 1.45
C LEU A 41 6.19 -6.22 0.10
N VAL A 42 7.20 -7.08 0.15
CA VAL A 42 7.84 -7.67 -1.04
C VAL A 42 7.57 -9.17 -1.02
N LEU A 43 6.81 -9.66 -2.01
CA LEU A 43 6.51 -11.09 -2.12
C LEU A 43 7.71 -11.88 -2.64
N PRO A 44 7.93 -13.12 -2.17
CA PRO A 44 8.88 -14.04 -2.79
C PRO A 44 8.49 -14.33 -4.24
N ALA A 45 9.47 -14.49 -5.13
CA ALA A 45 9.22 -14.77 -6.55
C ALA A 45 8.34 -16.01 -6.79
N ALA A 46 8.46 -17.04 -5.95
CA ALA A 46 7.63 -18.25 -6.01
C ALA A 46 6.13 -18.00 -5.78
N CYS A 47 5.77 -16.89 -5.14
CA CYS A 47 4.38 -16.51 -4.85
C CYS A 47 3.65 -16.06 -6.12
N THR A 48 4.36 -15.42 -7.04
CA THR A 48 3.81 -14.79 -8.25
C THR A 48 4.18 -15.53 -9.54
N ALA A 49 5.05 -16.54 -9.44
CA ALA A 49 5.46 -17.38 -10.55
C ALA A 49 4.28 -18.14 -11.17
N ARG A 50 4.15 -18.05 -12.50
CA ARG A 50 3.15 -18.78 -13.28
C ARG A 50 3.71 -20.11 -13.77
N MET A 51 2.83 -21.08 -13.93
CA MET A 51 3.18 -22.40 -14.46
C MET A 51 3.44 -22.34 -15.97
N GLU A 52 4.46 -23.06 -16.41
CA GLU A 52 4.69 -23.25 -17.84
C GLU A 52 3.60 -24.16 -18.45
N ARG A 53 3.28 -23.92 -19.72
CA ARG A 53 2.34 -24.74 -20.47
C ARG A 53 3.07 -25.80 -21.26
N VAL A 54 2.65 -27.04 -21.12
CA VAL A 54 3.23 -28.17 -21.85
C VAL A 54 2.55 -28.25 -23.22
N LYS A 55 3.34 -28.16 -24.29
CA LYS A 55 2.87 -28.42 -25.66
C LYS A 55 2.91 -29.93 -25.91
N LEU A 56 1.79 -30.52 -26.28
CA LEU A 56 1.67 -31.96 -26.50
C LEU A 56 1.60 -32.27 -28.00
N ARG A 57 2.01 -33.50 -28.37
CA ARG A 57 1.77 -34.14 -29.69
C ARG A 57 0.59 -35.09 -29.57
N ASP A 58 -0.15 -35.26 -30.67
CA ASP A 58 -1.22 -36.21 -31.05
C ASP A 58 -2.24 -36.72 -29.99
N GLU A 59 -3.38 -37.26 -30.49
CA GLU A 59 -4.67 -37.39 -29.79
C GLU A 59 -4.73 -38.03 -28.37
N PRO A 60 -3.93 -39.03 -27.96
CA PRO A 60 -4.07 -39.60 -26.61
C PRO A 60 -3.63 -38.64 -25.49
N TRP A 61 -2.80 -37.64 -25.80
CA TRP A 61 -2.28 -36.72 -24.80
C TRP A 61 -3.22 -35.53 -24.54
N VAL A 62 -4.26 -35.35 -25.34
CA VAL A 62 -5.18 -34.19 -25.24
C VAL A 62 -5.92 -34.15 -23.90
N ILE A 63 -6.34 -35.30 -23.36
CA ILE A 63 -7.04 -35.35 -22.05
C ILE A 63 -6.07 -35.00 -20.91
N HIS A 64 -4.82 -35.49 -20.98
CA HIS A 64 -3.78 -35.13 -20.02
C HIS A 64 -3.39 -33.65 -20.13
N SER A 65 -3.38 -33.09 -21.35
CA SER A 65 -3.26 -31.65 -21.62
C SER A 65 -4.30 -30.86 -20.88
N TRP A 66 -5.57 -31.26 -21.03
CA TRP A 66 -6.69 -30.55 -20.43
C TRP A 66 -6.57 -30.51 -18.90
N ARG A 67 -6.31 -31.65 -18.26
CA ARG A 67 -6.14 -31.73 -16.80
C ARG A 67 -4.96 -30.88 -16.31
N TRP A 68 -3.83 -30.91 -17.03
CA TRP A 68 -2.68 -30.04 -16.74
C TRP A 68 -3.05 -28.57 -16.84
N ASN A 69 -3.71 -28.17 -17.93
CA ASN A 69 -4.10 -26.78 -18.15
C ASN A 69 -5.08 -26.27 -17.08
N VAL A 70 -6.02 -27.11 -16.61
CA VAL A 70 -6.89 -26.74 -15.48
C VAL A 70 -6.06 -26.49 -14.22
N ALA A 71 -5.16 -27.39 -13.85
CA ALA A 71 -4.32 -27.22 -12.68
C ALA A 71 -3.40 -25.99 -12.80
N ALA A 72 -2.80 -25.80 -13.97
CA ALA A 72 -1.93 -24.67 -14.27
C ALA A 72 -2.68 -23.33 -14.25
N ASN A 73 -3.90 -23.29 -14.80
CA ASN A 73 -4.77 -22.11 -14.75
C ASN A 73 -5.15 -21.75 -13.31
N ASN A 74 -5.50 -22.75 -12.50
CA ASN A 74 -5.83 -22.53 -11.09
C ASN A 74 -4.62 -22.01 -10.31
N ARG A 75 -3.43 -22.58 -10.51
CA ARG A 75 -2.20 -22.11 -9.86
C ARG A 75 -1.82 -20.70 -10.30
N ASP A 76 -2.01 -20.38 -11.59
CA ASP A 76 -1.76 -19.04 -12.12
C ASP A 76 -2.76 -18.02 -11.57
N GLN A 77 -4.02 -18.43 -11.33
CA GLN A 77 -5.00 -17.57 -10.69
C GLN A 77 -4.57 -17.23 -9.26
N LEU A 78 -4.19 -18.23 -8.47
CA LEU A 78 -3.65 -17.99 -7.12
C LEU A 78 -2.44 -17.05 -7.15
N SER A 79 -1.54 -17.21 -8.14
CA SER A 79 -0.36 -16.35 -8.27
C SER A 79 -0.72 -14.90 -8.60
N ARG A 80 -1.77 -14.67 -9.42
CA ARG A 80 -2.31 -13.34 -9.68
C ARG A 80 -2.98 -12.75 -8.44
N ASP A 81 -3.74 -13.55 -7.71
CA ASP A 81 -4.44 -13.12 -6.49
C ASP A 81 -3.44 -12.72 -5.40
N CYS A 82 -2.33 -13.45 -5.27
CA CYS A 82 -1.23 -13.07 -4.39
C CYS A 82 -0.65 -11.70 -4.74
N GLN A 83 -0.34 -11.45 -6.02
CA GLN A 83 0.16 -10.14 -6.46
C GLN A 83 -0.87 -9.03 -6.17
N ALA A 84 -2.14 -9.27 -6.52
CA ALA A 84 -3.21 -8.29 -6.33
C ALA A 84 -3.40 -7.94 -4.85
N TRP A 85 -3.31 -8.92 -3.96
CA TRP A 85 -3.38 -8.70 -2.52
C TRP A 85 -2.19 -7.86 -2.02
N ALA A 86 -0.97 -8.15 -2.45
CA ALA A 86 0.20 -7.36 -2.05
C ALA A 86 0.14 -5.92 -2.56
N ASP A 87 -0.34 -5.71 -3.79
CA ASP A 87 -0.55 -4.38 -4.36
C ASP A 87 -1.59 -3.59 -3.54
N ASP A 88 -2.71 -4.22 -3.16
CA ASP A 88 -3.74 -3.61 -2.32
C ASP A 88 -3.21 -3.29 -0.91
N TYR A 89 -2.48 -4.22 -0.28
CA TYR A 89 -1.85 -4.01 1.02
C TYR A 89 -0.90 -2.81 0.97
N ASN A 90 0.01 -2.78 -0.01
CA ASN A 90 0.99 -1.72 -0.16
C ASN A 90 0.32 -0.36 -0.46
N LYS A 91 -0.78 -0.35 -1.21
CA LYS A 91 -1.58 0.85 -1.45
C LYS A 91 -2.19 1.40 -0.16
N ARG A 92 -2.70 0.53 0.72
CA ARG A 92 -3.33 0.94 2.00
C ARG A 92 -2.34 1.51 3.01
N ILE A 93 -1.10 1.02 3.04
CA ILE A 93 -0.07 1.51 3.97
C ILE A 93 0.66 2.77 3.44
N ALA A 94 0.49 3.08 2.16
CA ALA A 94 1.05 4.28 1.53
C ALA A 94 0.15 5.51 1.67
N GLN A 95 -1.13 5.32 2.00
CA GLN A 95 -2.11 6.36 2.34
C GLN A 95 -1.94 6.81 3.80
#